data_AF-A0A921ZF13-F1
#
_entry.id   AF-A0A921ZF13-F1
#
_cell.length_a   1.000
_cell.length_b   1.000
_cell.length_c   1.000
_cell.angle_alpha   90.00
_cell.angle_beta   90.00
_cell.angle_gamma   90.00
#
_symmetry.space_group_name_H-M   'P 1'
#
loop_
_entity.id
_entity.type
_entity.pdbx_description
1 polymer ?
#
loop_
_entity_poly.entity_id
_entity_poly.type
_entity_poly.pdbx_seq_one_letter_code
_entity_poly.pdbx_strand_id
1 'polypeptide(L)'
;MIDYQMVKENNPTNDLMFMIFACSDHESRVKYFNDWLDYYHSELDKRLHDFGLKANFVYPRDQLDADMKRYAKHMLGALVMSATMSAMQPSNAEKIKDSMEEFHKPTNQEEIDAAMNEFFTFDDRYTEIYKKKLEGIIDSFIKFGLLKNM
;
A
#
# COMPACT_ATOMS: atom_id res chain seq x y z
N MET A 1 -2.62 16.61 -0.97
CA MET A 1 -1.64 15.85 -0.15
C MET A 1 -0.81 16.86 0.64
N ILE A 2 -0.57 16.61 1.93
CA ILE A 2 0.13 17.56 2.82
C ILE A 2 1.47 17.02 3.36
N ASP A 3 1.68 15.69 3.33
CA ASP A 3 2.90 15.04 3.83
C ASP A 3 3.74 14.44 2.71
N TYR A 4 4.86 15.08 2.37
CA TYR A 4 5.73 14.71 1.24
C TYR A 4 6.95 13.87 1.64
N GLN A 5 7.03 13.42 2.89
CA GLN A 5 8.18 12.70 3.46
C GLN A 5 8.53 11.38 2.76
N MET A 6 7.57 10.79 2.03
CA MET A 6 7.75 9.54 1.28
C MET A 6 7.75 9.75 -0.25
N VAL A 7 7.74 11.00 -0.72
CA VAL A 7 7.71 11.29 -2.16
C VAL A 7 9.04 10.98 -2.80
N LYS A 8 8.98 10.30 -3.94
CA LYS A 8 10.13 9.93 -4.75
C LYS A 8 9.70 9.78 -6.20
N GLU A 9 10.65 9.95 -7.13
CA GLU A 9 10.40 9.62 -8.53
C GLU A 9 10.27 8.10 -8.68
N ASN A 10 9.12 7.65 -9.20
CA ASN A 10 8.83 6.23 -9.38
C ASN A 10 7.77 6.03 -10.47
N ASN A 11 7.53 4.77 -10.83
CA ASN A 11 6.41 4.42 -11.69
C ASN A 11 5.08 4.82 -11.01
N PRO A 12 4.15 5.47 -11.71
CA PRO A 12 2.86 5.93 -11.14
C PRO A 12 2.00 4.79 -10.56
N THR A 13 2.21 3.55 -11.02
CA THR A 13 1.60 2.34 -10.47
C THR A 13 1.85 2.20 -8.97
N ASN A 14 3.01 2.64 -8.46
CA ASN A 14 3.34 2.55 -7.04
C ASN A 14 2.35 3.38 -6.21
N ASP A 15 2.15 4.65 -6.60
CA ASP A 15 1.25 5.57 -5.92
C ASP A 15 -0.21 5.14 -6.07
N LEU A 16 -0.59 4.69 -7.28
CA LEU A 16 -1.95 4.20 -7.56
C LEU A 16 -2.30 2.97 -6.73
N MET A 17 -1.43 1.96 -6.68
CA MET A 17 -1.71 0.78 -5.87
C MET A 17 -1.76 1.12 -4.38
N PHE A 18 -0.85 1.96 -3.90
CA PHE A 18 -0.87 2.33 -2.49
C PHE A 18 -2.18 3.06 -2.16
N MET A 19 -2.54 4.07 -2.94
CA MET A 19 -3.80 4.82 -2.76
C MET A 19 -5.03 3.91 -2.84
N ILE A 20 -5.11 3.08 -3.88
CA ILE A 20 -6.28 2.22 -4.11
C ILE A 20 -6.40 1.15 -3.03
N PHE A 21 -5.31 0.45 -2.67
CA PHE A 21 -5.43 -0.72 -1.80
C PHE A 21 -5.24 -0.41 -0.32
N ALA A 22 -4.45 0.61 0.05
CA ALA A 22 -4.28 0.99 1.46
C ALA A 22 -5.44 1.84 1.98
N CYS A 23 -6.03 2.68 1.11
CA CYS A 23 -7.00 3.70 1.54
C CYS A 23 -8.46 3.36 1.22
N SER A 24 -8.77 2.19 0.65
CA SER A 24 -10.14 1.75 0.40
C SER A 24 -10.43 0.34 0.94
N ASP A 25 -11.69 -0.04 0.97
CA ASP A 25 -12.13 -1.42 1.23
C ASP A 25 -12.28 -2.23 -0.06
N HIS A 26 -12.45 -3.54 0.09
CA HIS A 26 -12.62 -4.46 -1.02
C HIS A 26 -13.87 -4.14 -1.85
N GLU A 27 -14.98 -3.79 -1.21
CA GLU A 27 -16.27 -3.54 -1.87
C GLU A 27 -16.19 -2.35 -2.83
N SER A 28 -15.53 -1.29 -2.39
CA SER A 28 -15.23 -0.10 -3.19
C SER A 28 -14.33 -0.44 -4.38
N ARG A 29 -13.27 -1.23 -4.17
CA ARG A 29 -12.40 -1.67 -5.27
C ARG A 29 -13.16 -2.51 -6.29
N VAL A 30 -13.98 -3.46 -5.86
CA VAL A 30 -14.77 -4.29 -6.79
C VAL A 30 -15.65 -3.43 -7.69
N LYS A 31 -16.17 -2.32 -7.16
CA LYS A 31 -17.05 -1.42 -7.90
C LYS A 31 -16.31 -0.43 -8.80
N TYR A 32 -15.17 0.10 -8.35
CA TYR A 32 -14.56 1.30 -8.95
C TYR A 32 -13.11 1.13 -9.42
N PHE A 33 -12.51 -0.06 -9.29
CA PHE A 33 -11.08 -0.24 -9.59
C PHE A 33 -10.69 0.23 -10.99
N ASN A 34 -11.42 -0.21 -12.03
CA ASN A 34 -11.14 0.21 -13.40
C ASN A 34 -11.47 1.68 -13.62
N ASP A 35 -12.60 2.18 -13.08
CA ASP A 35 -13.01 3.58 -13.19
C ASP A 35 -11.93 4.52 -12.63
N TRP A 36 -11.27 4.16 -11.53
CA TRP A 36 -10.18 4.94 -10.96
C TRP A 36 -8.93 4.95 -11.84
N LEU A 37 -8.57 3.82 -12.44
CA LEU A 37 -7.45 3.74 -13.37
C LEU A 37 -7.73 4.53 -14.66
N ASP A 38 -8.94 4.44 -15.17
CA ASP A 38 -9.37 5.17 -16.37
C ASP A 38 -9.45 6.67 -16.09
N TYR A 39 -9.96 7.06 -14.92
CA TYR A 39 -9.96 8.46 -14.49
C TYR A 39 -8.53 9.01 -14.39
N TYR A 40 -7.62 8.28 -13.71
CA TYR A 40 -6.21 8.67 -13.62
C TYR A 40 -5.59 8.84 -15.01
N HIS A 41 -5.79 7.87 -15.90
CA HIS A 41 -5.21 7.92 -17.25
C HIS A 41 -5.79 9.07 -18.08
N SER A 42 -7.10 9.35 -17.94
CA SER A 42 -7.74 10.48 -18.61
C SER A 42 -7.21 11.84 -18.12
N GLU A 43 -6.95 11.98 -16.81
CA GLU A 43 -6.36 13.18 -16.25
C GLU A 43 -4.89 13.31 -16.69
N LEU A 44 -4.13 12.20 -16.72
CA LEU A 44 -2.78 12.19 -17.25
C LEU A 44 -2.73 12.69 -18.70
N ASP A 45 -3.63 12.20 -19.57
CA ASP A 45 -3.70 12.64 -20.97
C ASP A 45 -4.03 14.14 -21.08
N LYS A 46 -5.00 14.63 -20.29
CA LYS A 46 -5.34 16.06 -20.24
C LYS A 46 -4.15 16.91 -19.81
N ARG A 47 -3.41 16.50 -18.78
CA ARG A 47 -2.23 17.26 -18.32
C ARG A 47 -1.09 17.22 -19.32
N LEU A 48 -0.88 16.10 -20.01
CA LEU A 48 0.11 15.98 -21.08
C LEU A 48 -0.27 16.83 -22.31
N HIS A 49 -1.56 16.99 -22.59
CA HIS A 49 -2.05 17.81 -23.69
C HIS A 49 -1.62 19.28 -23.57
N ASP A 50 -1.58 19.82 -22.36
CA ASP A 50 -1.10 21.19 -22.08
C ASP A 50 0.35 21.42 -22.54
N PHE A 51 1.13 20.34 -22.73
CA PHE A 51 2.51 20.35 -23.23
C PHE A 51 2.66 19.78 -24.65
N GLY A 52 1.56 19.56 -25.37
CA GLY A 52 1.57 18.99 -26.72
C GLY A 52 1.87 17.49 -26.77
N LEU A 53 1.77 16.79 -25.64
CA LEU A 53 1.99 15.35 -25.53
C LEU A 53 0.64 14.60 -25.48
N LYS A 54 0.67 13.29 -25.73
CA LYS A 54 -0.48 12.39 -25.53
C LYS A 54 -0.06 11.20 -24.69
N ALA A 55 -0.87 10.82 -23.71
CA ALA A 55 -0.60 9.68 -22.84
C ALA A 55 -0.38 8.39 -23.65
N ASN A 56 -1.09 8.23 -24.78
CA ASN A 56 -0.97 7.05 -25.63
C ASN A 56 0.41 6.85 -26.31
N PHE A 57 1.30 7.85 -26.24
CA PHE A 57 2.70 7.71 -26.69
C PHE A 57 3.71 7.72 -25.55
N VAL A 58 3.34 8.26 -24.39
CA VAL A 58 4.24 8.42 -23.23
C VAL A 58 4.04 7.29 -22.22
N TYR A 59 2.78 7.06 -21.83
CA TYR A 59 2.39 6.02 -20.89
C TYR A 59 0.97 5.52 -21.21
N PRO A 60 0.85 4.58 -22.16
CA PRO A 60 -0.43 4.03 -22.61
C PRO A 60 -1.23 3.31 -21.50
N ARG A 61 -2.55 3.23 -21.67
CA ARG A 61 -3.45 2.64 -20.65
C ARG A 61 -3.19 1.14 -20.45
N ASP A 62 -2.87 0.42 -21.53
CA ASP A 62 -2.48 -0.99 -21.50
C ASP A 62 -1.12 -1.21 -20.84
N GLN A 63 -0.19 -0.25 -20.97
CA GLN A 63 1.06 -0.26 -20.21
C GLN A 63 0.79 -0.08 -18.71
N LEU A 64 -0.13 0.81 -18.32
CA LEU A 64 -0.57 0.93 -16.93
C LEU A 64 -1.16 -0.40 -16.42
N ASP A 65 -2.03 -1.08 -17.18
CA ASP A 65 -2.56 -2.40 -16.80
C ASP A 65 -1.47 -3.47 -16.65
N ALA A 66 -0.49 -3.47 -17.56
CA ALA A 66 0.63 -4.39 -17.51
C ALA A 66 1.52 -4.13 -16.28
N ASP A 67 1.80 -2.86 -15.97
CA ASP A 67 2.58 -2.45 -14.81
C ASP A 67 1.86 -2.78 -13.50
N MET A 68 0.54 -2.56 -13.44
CA MET A 68 -0.27 -2.97 -12.29
C MET A 68 -0.09 -4.47 -11.99
N LYS A 69 -0.04 -5.32 -13.02
CA LYS A 69 0.24 -6.76 -12.81
C LYS A 69 1.70 -7.03 -12.46
N ARG A 70 2.63 -6.33 -13.12
CA ARG A 70 4.08 -6.52 -12.94
C ARG A 70 4.54 -6.20 -11.52
N TYR A 71 4.03 -5.12 -10.93
CA TYR A 71 4.48 -4.61 -9.64
C TYR A 71 3.60 -5.04 -8.46
N ALA A 72 2.47 -5.70 -8.71
CA ALA A 72 1.56 -6.18 -7.68
C ALA A 72 2.26 -6.96 -6.55
N LYS A 73 3.07 -7.97 -6.90
CA LYS A 73 3.75 -8.81 -5.88
C LYS A 73 4.65 -7.97 -4.95
N HIS A 74 5.37 -7.00 -5.50
CA HIS A 74 6.21 -6.12 -4.71
C HIS A 74 5.36 -5.24 -3.78
N MET A 75 4.27 -4.69 -4.33
CA MET A 75 3.38 -3.82 -3.57
C MET A 75 2.60 -4.54 -2.47
N LEU A 76 2.30 -5.83 -2.62
CA LEU A 76 1.62 -6.60 -1.58
C LEU A 76 2.35 -6.51 -0.24
N GLY A 77 3.68 -6.59 -0.23
CA GLY A 77 4.47 -6.43 1.01
C GLY A 77 4.32 -5.04 1.65
N ALA A 78 4.34 -3.98 0.83
CA ALA A 78 4.14 -2.61 1.31
C ALA A 78 2.72 -2.38 1.86
N LEU A 79 1.71 -3.00 1.23
CA LEU A 79 0.32 -2.94 1.68
C LEU A 79 0.08 -3.70 2.98
N VAL A 80 0.74 -4.86 3.17
CA VAL A 80 0.73 -5.59 4.44
C VAL A 80 1.28 -4.72 5.55
N MET A 81 2.45 -4.11 5.35
CA MET A 81 3.07 -3.21 6.32
C MET A 81 2.19 -1.98 6.61
N SER A 82 1.59 -1.39 5.56
CA SER A 82 0.64 -0.29 5.73
C SER A 82 -0.60 -0.71 6.53
N ALA A 83 -1.14 -1.92 6.30
CA ALA A 83 -2.26 -2.46 7.07
C ALA A 83 -1.90 -2.66 8.54
N THR A 84 -0.67 -3.16 8.82
CA THR A 84 -0.14 -3.31 10.18
C THR A 84 -0.10 -1.97 10.92
N MET A 85 0.48 -0.94 10.29
CA MET A 85 0.60 0.40 10.87
C MET A 85 -0.76 1.09 11.02
N SER A 86 -1.66 0.91 10.05
CA SER A 86 -2.97 1.56 10.04
C SER A 86 -3.96 0.93 11.02
N ALA A 87 -3.78 -0.35 11.36
CA ALA A 87 -4.57 -1.03 12.38
C ALA A 87 -4.03 -0.79 13.80
N MET A 88 -2.79 -0.31 13.92
CA MET A 88 -2.06 -0.19 15.18
C MET A 88 -2.77 0.71 16.18
N GLN A 89 -2.79 0.26 17.44
CA GLN A 89 -3.36 1.04 18.52
C GLN A 89 -2.46 2.21 18.92
N PRO A 90 -3.01 3.34 19.40
CA PRO A 90 -2.22 4.48 19.86
C PRO A 90 -1.19 4.12 20.93
N SER A 91 -1.54 3.21 21.86
CA SER A 91 -0.63 2.74 22.92
C SER A 91 0.61 2.02 22.38
N ASN A 92 0.49 1.33 21.25
CA ASN A 92 1.62 0.68 20.61
C ASN A 92 2.47 1.70 19.85
N ALA A 93 1.84 2.72 19.26
CA ALA A 93 2.56 3.80 18.57
C ALA A 93 3.46 4.62 19.52
N GLU A 94 3.02 4.85 20.77
CA GLU A 94 3.85 5.49 21.81
C GLU A 94 5.10 4.66 22.12
N LYS A 95 4.96 3.34 22.29
CA LYS A 95 6.10 2.43 22.51
C LYS A 95 7.09 2.43 21.34
N ILE A 96 6.59 2.48 20.10
CA ILE A 96 7.46 2.60 18.91
C ILE A 96 8.26 3.89 18.98
N LYS A 97 7.62 5.00 19.30
CA LYS A 97 8.28 6.30 19.42
C LYS A 97 9.38 6.25 20.48
N ASP A 98 9.08 5.73 21.67
CA ASP A 98 10.06 5.61 22.76
C ASP A 98 11.23 4.71 22.35
N SER A 99 10.96 3.57 21.70
CA SER A 99 12.00 2.65 21.20
C SER A 99 12.87 3.25 20.09
N MET A 100 12.30 4.12 19.24
CA MET A 100 13.03 4.85 18.19
C MET A 100 13.90 5.97 18.76
N GLU A 101 13.46 6.61 19.85
CA GLU A 101 14.20 7.67 20.54
C GLU A 101 15.34 7.10 21.40
N GLU A 102 15.17 5.92 22.01
CA GLU A 102 16.17 5.36 22.93
C GLU A 102 17.41 4.74 22.26
N PHE A 103 17.42 4.48 20.94
CA PHE A 103 18.55 3.83 20.24
C PHE A 103 19.12 2.60 20.99
N HIS A 104 18.30 1.90 21.79
CA HIS A 104 18.73 0.68 22.45
C HIS A 104 18.83 -0.38 21.37
N LYS A 105 20.01 -0.51 20.75
CA LYS A 105 20.26 -1.57 19.78
C LYS A 105 20.25 -2.88 20.57
N PRO A 106 19.25 -3.75 20.40
CA PRO A 106 19.26 -5.03 21.07
C PRO A 106 20.56 -5.76 20.71
N THR A 107 21.28 -6.23 21.72
CA THR A 107 22.63 -6.77 21.57
C THR A 107 22.64 -8.28 21.40
N ASN A 108 21.52 -8.94 21.67
CA ASN A 108 21.36 -10.38 21.59
C ASN A 108 19.97 -10.77 21.04
N GLN A 109 19.82 -12.05 20.65
CA GLN A 109 18.60 -12.56 20.03
C GLN A 109 17.38 -12.50 20.95
N GLU A 110 17.55 -12.69 22.26
CA GLU A 110 16.45 -12.62 23.22
C GLU A 110 15.88 -11.20 23.34
N GLU A 111 16.73 -10.18 23.36
CA GLU A 111 16.33 -8.78 23.33
C GLU A 111 15.63 -8.41 22.02
N ILE A 112 16.10 -8.93 20.88
CA ILE A 112 15.43 -8.78 19.58
C ILE A 112 14.04 -9.41 19.64
N ASP A 113 13.93 -10.65 20.12
CA ASP A 113 12.67 -11.38 20.18
C ASP A 113 11.67 -10.74 21.16
N ALA A 114 12.15 -10.23 22.30
CA ALA A 114 11.33 -9.52 23.27
C ALA A 114 10.80 -8.19 22.70
N ALA A 115 11.66 -7.38 22.07
CA ALA A 115 11.27 -6.13 21.44
C ALA A 115 10.28 -6.35 20.29
N MET A 116 10.50 -7.39 19.47
CA MET A 116 9.57 -7.79 18.42
C MET A 116 8.23 -8.25 19.00
N ASN A 117 8.24 -9.13 20.01
CA ASN A 117 7.00 -9.58 20.65
C ASN A 117 6.22 -8.42 21.26
N GLU A 118 6.89 -7.46 21.90
CA GLU A 118 6.24 -6.27 22.44
C GLU A 118 5.64 -5.40 21.33
N PHE A 119 6.39 -5.15 20.24
CA PHE A 119 5.94 -4.38 19.08
C PHE A 119 4.73 -5.02 18.38
N PHE A 120 4.70 -6.36 18.33
CA PHE A 120 3.62 -7.15 17.74
C PHE A 120 2.60 -7.64 18.78
N THR A 121 2.55 -7.05 19.99
CA THR A 121 1.48 -7.37 20.94
C THR A 121 0.20 -6.68 20.49
N PHE A 122 -0.78 -7.48 20.11
CA PHE A 122 -2.03 -6.99 19.57
C PHE A 122 -3.20 -7.51 20.38
N ASP A 123 -4.18 -6.64 20.66
CA ASP A 123 -5.43 -7.08 21.25
C ASP A 123 -6.35 -7.71 20.18
N ASP A 124 -7.46 -8.28 20.65
CA ASP A 124 -8.43 -8.94 19.77
C ASP A 124 -8.98 -7.97 18.71
N ARG A 125 -9.20 -6.71 19.10
CA ARG A 125 -9.72 -5.68 18.19
C ARG A 125 -8.75 -5.35 17.06
N TYR A 126 -7.47 -5.17 17.36
CA TYR A 126 -6.42 -5.00 16.34
C TYR A 126 -6.44 -6.19 15.40
N THR A 127 -6.45 -7.40 15.96
CA THR A 127 -6.35 -8.65 15.19
C THR A 127 -7.50 -8.78 14.21
N GLU A 128 -8.72 -8.45 14.63
CA GLU A 128 -9.90 -8.44 13.75
C GLU A 128 -9.79 -7.39 12.63
N ILE A 129 -9.40 -6.16 12.95
CA ILE A 129 -9.25 -5.08 11.95
C ILE A 129 -8.16 -5.42 10.94
N TYR A 130 -7.00 -5.89 11.42
CA TYR A 130 -5.87 -6.28 10.59
C TYR A 130 -6.24 -7.45 9.68
N LYS A 131 -6.89 -8.49 10.23
CA LYS A 131 -7.37 -9.64 9.46
C LYS A 131 -8.34 -9.21 8.36
N LYS A 132 -9.36 -8.40 8.68
CA LYS A 132 -10.32 -7.90 7.70
C LYS A 132 -9.65 -7.10 6.58
N LYS A 133 -8.66 -6.26 6.92
CA LYS A 133 -7.87 -5.50 5.92
C LYS A 133 -7.06 -6.43 5.02
N LEU A 134 -6.36 -7.41 5.58
CA LEU A 134 -5.57 -8.37 4.82
C LEU A 134 -6.43 -9.21 3.88
N GLU A 135 -7.54 -9.76 4.36
CA GLU A 135 -8.49 -10.52 3.56
C GLU A 135 -8.99 -9.66 2.39
N GLY A 136 -9.42 -8.43 2.67
CA GLY A 136 -9.86 -7.50 1.63
C GLY A 136 -8.78 -7.15 0.59
N ILE A 137 -7.51 -7.05 0.99
CA ILE A 137 -6.39 -6.85 0.05
C ILE A 137 -6.20 -8.10 -0.82
N ILE A 138 -6.10 -9.28 -0.21
CA ILE A 138 -5.87 -10.56 -0.90
C ILE A 138 -7.01 -10.86 -1.88
N ASP A 139 -8.26 -10.73 -1.46
CA ASP A 139 -9.44 -10.96 -2.29
C ASP A 139 -9.46 -10.03 -3.51
N SER A 140 -9.05 -8.78 -3.32
CA SER A 140 -8.93 -7.81 -4.42
C SER A 140 -7.81 -8.21 -5.39
N PHE A 141 -6.67 -8.63 -4.86
CA PHE A 141 -5.54 -9.07 -5.68
C PHE A 141 -5.90 -10.30 -6.52
N ILE A 142 -6.63 -11.25 -5.96
CA ILE A 142 -7.16 -12.41 -6.69
C ILE A 142 -8.17 -11.95 -7.74
N LYS A 143 -9.16 -11.14 -7.34
CA LYS A 143 -10.25 -10.67 -8.21
C LYS A 143 -9.74 -9.94 -9.45
N PHE A 144 -8.68 -9.15 -9.32
CA PHE A 144 -8.11 -8.37 -10.42
C PHE A 144 -6.94 -9.07 -11.13
N GLY A 145 -6.64 -10.33 -10.78
CA GLY A 145 -5.58 -11.11 -11.43
C GLY A 145 -4.17 -10.54 -11.18
N LEU A 146 -3.96 -9.94 -10.01
CA LEU A 146 -2.69 -9.34 -9.57
C LEU A 146 -1.76 -10.36 -8.89
N LEU A 147 -2.29 -11.52 -8.52
CA LEU A 147 -1.51 -12.70 -8.14
C LEU A 147 -1.59 -13.71 -9.29
N LYS A 148 -0.44 -14.16 -9.80
CA LYS A 148 -0.41 -15.38 -10.61
C LYS A 148 -0.70 -16.56 -9.68
N ASN A 149 -1.49 -17.53 -10.15
CA ASN A 149 -1.66 -18.81 -9.45
C ASN A 149 -0.27 -19.33 -9.06
N MET A 150 -0.02 -19.49 -7.76
CA MET A 150 1.19 -20.13 -7.25
C MET A 150 1.22 -21.59 -7.65
#